data_AF-A0A834LVU1-F1
#
_entry.id   AF-A0A834LVU1-F1
#
_cell.length_a   1.000
_cell.length_b   1.000
_cell.length_c   1.000
_cell.angle_alpha   90.00
_cell.angle_beta   90.00
_cell.angle_gamma   90.00
#
_symmetry.space_group_name_H-M   'P 1'
#
loop_
_entity.id
_entity.type
_entity.pdbx_description
1 polymer ?
#
loop_
_entity_poly.entity_id
_entity_poly.type
_entity_poly.pdbx_seq_one_letter_code
_entity_poly.pdbx_strand_id
1 'polypeptide(L)'
;MEEDRDHEGHGAEGKKTANFRLVIVDGRAYMERYVRAFQNRDVFTVWGILQLLRRYPGKILDLDLMFDCVDWPVVKAVDYSAPNATAPPLLFRYCRDDATLDIVFPNWSFWGWAEINIKPLEGLLEELKEGNKRKRWMDREAYAYWKGNTVVAATRVDLLKCNISDKQGWGARLYNQDWIKETREGYKQSNLASQCMHRYKIYIEGSAWSAQEIGKAASDFIQEDLQMDNVYYMFHLLSEYAKLMRYKPTIPKRAIEICSGKLACPTIGSQKKFIMESMVKGPTDMRPCNMPPPYDALALHNLLKRKANSISQVELWEKRYWENQTKHN
;
A
#
# COMPACT_ATOMS: atom_id res chain seq x y z
N MET A 1 30.15 -9.82 23.11
CA MET A 1 29.51 -11.15 23.33
C MET A 1 28.07 -11.05 23.83
N GLU A 2 27.61 -9.87 24.28
CA GLU A 2 26.20 -9.55 24.54
C GLU A 2 25.56 -8.84 23.33
N GLU A 3 26.29 -7.94 22.64
CA GLU A 3 25.82 -7.24 21.43
C GLU A 3 25.50 -8.16 20.22
N ASP A 4 26.23 -9.26 20.04
CA ASP A 4 25.97 -10.24 18.96
C ASP A 4 24.68 -11.06 19.19
N ARG A 5 24.26 -11.23 20.46
CA ARG A 5 23.07 -12.02 20.79
C ARG A 5 21.78 -11.28 20.47
N ASP A 6 21.76 -9.95 20.62
CA ASP A 6 20.61 -9.13 20.26
C ASP A 6 20.41 -9.04 18.73
N HIS A 7 21.50 -9.01 17.96
CA HIS A 7 21.48 -9.01 16.49
C HIS A 7 20.91 -10.30 15.91
N GLU A 8 21.33 -11.48 16.41
CA GLU A 8 20.76 -12.76 15.98
C GLU A 8 19.32 -12.96 16.49
N GLY A 9 18.99 -12.49 17.70
CA GLY A 9 17.66 -12.63 18.30
C GLY A 9 16.55 -11.85 17.58
N HIS A 10 16.75 -10.56 17.30
CA HIS A 10 15.75 -9.73 16.62
C HIS A 10 15.60 -10.09 15.14
N GLY A 11 16.74 -10.41 14.48
CA GLY A 11 16.75 -10.89 13.10
C GLY A 11 16.13 -12.28 12.93
N ALA A 12 16.16 -13.15 13.95
CA ALA A 12 15.59 -14.48 13.89
C ALA A 12 14.06 -14.48 13.91
N GLU A 13 13.42 -13.62 14.73
CA GLU A 13 11.96 -13.59 14.86
C GLU A 13 11.29 -12.98 13.61
N GLY A 14 11.79 -11.84 13.11
CA GLY A 14 11.30 -11.23 11.87
C GLY A 14 11.52 -12.13 10.65
N LYS A 15 12.54 -13.00 10.67
CA LYS A 15 12.89 -13.87 9.54
C LYS A 15 11.90 -15.00 9.35
N LYS A 16 11.12 -15.34 10.39
CA LYS A 16 10.12 -16.42 10.32
C LYS A 16 9.07 -16.16 9.25
N THR A 17 8.71 -14.90 9.02
CA THR A 17 7.69 -14.52 8.02
C THR A 17 8.23 -13.70 6.86
N ALA A 18 9.39 -13.05 7.02
CA ALA A 18 9.96 -12.20 5.98
C ALA A 18 10.24 -12.96 4.66
N ASN A 19 9.90 -12.33 3.53
CA ASN A 19 10.25 -12.80 2.20
C ASN A 19 11.71 -12.52 1.86
N PHE A 20 12.23 -11.38 2.28
CA PHE A 20 13.63 -11.00 2.04
C PHE A 20 14.15 -10.02 3.09
N ARG A 21 15.48 -9.99 3.22
CA ARG A 21 16.23 -8.95 3.93
C ARG A 21 16.97 -8.09 2.91
N LEU A 22 16.88 -6.78 3.05
CA LEU A 22 17.57 -5.80 2.23
C LEU A 22 18.47 -4.95 3.13
N VAL A 23 19.74 -4.86 2.77
CA VAL A 23 20.74 -4.08 3.48
C VAL A 23 21.28 -3.02 2.54
N ILE A 24 21.40 -1.78 3.02
CA ILE A 24 22.08 -0.70 2.31
C ILE A 24 23.38 -0.40 3.06
N VAL A 25 24.51 -0.48 2.36
CA VAL A 25 25.84 -0.14 2.90
C VAL A 25 26.54 0.75 1.88
N ASP A 26 27.02 1.92 2.30
CA ASP A 26 27.73 2.88 1.46
C ASP A 26 26.95 3.23 0.17
N GLY A 27 25.63 3.43 0.31
CA GLY A 27 24.73 3.76 -0.80
C GLY A 27 24.47 2.63 -1.79
N ARG A 28 24.93 1.39 -1.52
CA ARG A 28 24.69 0.20 -2.33
C ARG A 28 23.72 -0.74 -1.65
N ALA A 29 22.81 -1.33 -2.41
CA ALA A 29 21.80 -2.24 -1.89
C ALA A 29 22.18 -3.71 -2.11
N TYR A 30 21.94 -4.53 -1.10
CA TYR A 30 22.19 -5.97 -1.06
C TYR A 30 20.93 -6.68 -0.58
N MET A 31 20.55 -7.77 -1.24
CA MET A 31 19.33 -8.50 -0.92
C MET A 31 19.63 -9.98 -0.66
N GLU A 32 19.19 -10.47 0.50
CA GLU A 32 19.11 -11.90 0.80
C GLU A 32 17.64 -12.33 0.71
N ARG A 33 17.31 -13.18 -0.26
CA ARG A 33 15.96 -13.71 -0.41
C ARG A 33 15.77 -14.95 0.47
N TYR A 34 14.75 -14.94 1.32
CA TYR A 34 14.37 -16.08 2.15
C TYR A 34 13.34 -16.96 1.46
N VAL A 35 12.23 -16.36 1.04
CA VAL A 35 11.12 -17.04 0.36
C VAL A 35 10.59 -16.16 -0.75
N ARG A 36 10.19 -16.78 -1.87
CA ARG A 36 9.59 -16.06 -3.00
C ARG A 36 8.32 -15.32 -2.54
N ALA A 37 8.21 -14.03 -2.86
CA ALA A 37 6.99 -13.27 -2.62
C ALA A 37 5.85 -13.73 -3.53
N PHE A 38 4.61 -13.45 -3.14
CA PHE A 38 3.47 -13.58 -4.03
C PHE A 38 3.67 -12.66 -5.24
N GLN A 39 3.56 -13.19 -6.46
CA GLN A 39 3.76 -12.43 -7.69
C GLN A 39 5.13 -11.70 -7.70
N ASN A 40 5.24 -10.52 -8.32
CA ASN A 40 6.46 -9.71 -8.37
C ASN A 40 6.46 -8.56 -7.34
N ARG A 41 5.81 -8.74 -6.18
CA ARG A 41 5.73 -7.71 -5.13
C ARG A 41 7.10 -7.34 -4.58
N ASP A 42 7.97 -8.33 -4.38
CA ASP A 42 9.36 -8.13 -3.97
C ASP A 42 10.14 -7.32 -5.02
N VAL A 43 10.00 -7.66 -6.30
CA VAL A 43 10.69 -6.95 -7.40
C VAL A 43 10.32 -5.47 -7.40
N PHE A 44 9.04 -5.11 -7.36
CA PHE A 44 8.63 -3.70 -7.41
C PHE A 44 8.93 -2.94 -6.10
N THR A 45 8.92 -3.62 -4.95
CA THR A 45 9.35 -3.02 -3.66
C THR A 45 10.84 -2.69 -3.68
N VAL A 46 11.66 -3.65 -4.12
CA VAL A 46 13.10 -3.45 -4.28
C VAL A 46 13.38 -2.39 -5.34
N TRP A 47 12.63 -2.36 -6.45
CA TRP A 47 12.73 -1.33 -7.47
C TRP A 47 12.49 0.06 -6.90
N GLY A 48 11.49 0.22 -6.02
CA GLY A 48 11.19 1.48 -5.35
C GLY A 48 12.31 1.98 -4.46
N ILE A 49 12.95 1.09 -3.71
CA ILE A 49 14.14 1.41 -2.89
C ILE A 49 15.32 1.81 -3.80
N LEU A 50 15.52 1.14 -4.92
CA LEU A 50 16.55 1.51 -5.90
C LEU A 50 16.26 2.89 -6.53
N GLN A 51 14.98 3.22 -6.76
CA GLN A 51 14.59 4.56 -7.21
C GLN A 51 14.86 5.62 -6.15
N LEU A 52 14.64 5.32 -4.88
CA LEU A 52 15.00 6.20 -3.77
C LEU A 52 16.51 6.47 -3.74
N LEU A 53 17.34 5.44 -3.83
CA LEU A 53 18.80 5.57 -3.87
C LEU A 53 19.27 6.38 -5.09
N ARG A 54 18.62 6.18 -6.24
CA ARG A 54 18.88 6.95 -7.47
C ARG A 54 18.47 8.41 -7.33
N ARG A 55 17.36 8.68 -6.64
CA ARG A 55 16.84 10.03 -6.40
C ARG A 55 17.67 10.80 -5.38
N TYR A 56 18.19 10.12 -4.36
CA TYR A 56 18.93 10.71 -3.24
C TYR A 56 20.31 10.07 -3.04
N PRO A 57 21.21 10.16 -4.03
CA PRO A 57 22.52 9.51 -3.97
C PRO A 57 23.33 10.05 -2.79
N GLY A 58 23.89 9.14 -1.98
CA GLY A 58 24.71 9.46 -0.82
C GLY A 58 23.98 10.09 0.37
N LYS A 59 22.64 10.23 0.31
CA LYS A 59 21.84 10.83 1.39
C LYS A 59 21.08 9.79 2.24
N ILE A 60 20.96 8.56 1.74
CA ILE A 60 20.38 7.44 2.48
C ILE A 60 21.48 6.82 3.36
N LEU A 61 21.22 6.73 4.66
CA LEU A 61 22.11 6.10 5.62
C LEU A 61 22.21 4.58 5.39
N ASP A 62 23.20 3.95 6.01
CA ASP A 62 23.25 2.48 6.06
C ASP A 62 21.96 1.98 6.74
N LEU A 63 21.37 0.91 6.20
CA LEU A 63 20.07 0.38 6.62
C LEU A 63 20.07 -1.14 6.63
N ASP A 64 19.29 -1.72 7.53
CA ASP A 64 19.00 -3.14 7.59
C ASP A 64 17.48 -3.35 7.71
N LEU A 65 16.87 -3.89 6.65
CA LEU A 65 15.43 -3.91 6.46
C LEU A 65 14.97 -5.34 6.20
N MET A 66 13.90 -5.75 6.88
CA MET A 66 13.24 -7.04 6.65
C MET A 66 11.84 -6.80 6.12
N PHE A 67 11.50 -7.41 4.99
CA PHE A 67 10.22 -7.21 4.32
C PHE A 67 9.39 -8.48 4.31
N ASP A 68 8.13 -8.35 4.71
CA ASP A 68 7.10 -9.36 4.47
C ASP A 68 6.09 -8.80 3.47
N CYS A 69 5.99 -9.48 2.33
CA CYS A 69 5.23 -9.05 1.17
C CYS A 69 3.78 -9.58 1.15
N VAL A 70 3.33 -10.26 2.20
CA VAL A 70 1.96 -10.78 2.33
C VAL A 70 1.00 -9.65 2.79
N ASP A 71 -0.31 -9.84 2.60
CA ASP A 71 -1.32 -8.80 2.84
C ASP A 71 -1.53 -8.48 4.34
N TRP A 72 -1.58 -9.48 5.22
CA TRP A 72 -1.98 -9.30 6.62
C TRP A 72 -0.84 -8.85 7.52
N PRO A 73 -1.04 -7.90 8.44
CA PRO A 73 -0.06 -7.59 9.47
C PRO A 73 0.11 -8.77 10.44
N VAL A 74 1.31 -8.94 11.01
CA VAL A 74 1.64 -10.14 11.82
C VAL A 74 2.28 -9.85 13.16
N VAL A 75 2.83 -8.64 13.36
CA VAL A 75 3.52 -8.29 14.62
C VAL A 75 2.48 -7.77 15.61
N LYS A 76 1.85 -8.65 16.39
CA LYS A 76 0.78 -8.26 17.31
C LYS A 76 1.33 -7.51 18.52
N ALA A 77 0.75 -6.35 18.83
CA ALA A 77 1.20 -5.51 19.96
C ALA A 77 1.08 -6.22 21.31
N VAL A 78 0.05 -7.08 21.47
CA VAL A 78 -0.19 -7.85 22.69
C VAL A 78 0.95 -8.79 23.06
N ASP A 79 1.68 -9.30 22.07
CA ASP A 79 2.80 -10.22 22.28
C ASP A 79 4.03 -9.50 22.87
N TYR A 80 4.06 -8.16 22.76
CA TYR A 80 5.20 -7.31 23.17
C TYR A 80 4.85 -6.30 24.29
N SER A 81 3.67 -6.42 24.90
CA SER A 81 3.18 -5.46 25.90
C SER A 81 3.55 -5.82 27.35
N ALA A 82 4.12 -7.00 27.61
CA ALA A 82 4.44 -7.45 28.96
C ALA A 82 5.73 -6.78 29.51
N PRO A 83 5.88 -6.61 30.84
CA PRO A 83 7.07 -5.97 31.44
C PRO A 83 8.41 -6.64 31.10
N ASN A 84 8.39 -7.93 30.77
CA ASN A 84 9.57 -8.72 30.37
C ASN A 84 9.51 -9.17 28.90
N ALA A 85 8.67 -8.53 28.08
CA ALA A 85 8.57 -8.88 26.67
C ALA A 85 9.86 -8.51 25.92
N THR A 86 10.25 -9.33 24.95
CA THR A 86 11.31 -8.97 24.00
C THR A 86 10.85 -7.78 23.15
N ALA A 87 11.78 -7.02 22.55
CA ALA A 87 11.36 -5.98 21.63
C ALA A 87 10.68 -6.60 20.39
N PRO A 88 9.70 -5.90 19.78
CA PRO A 88 9.04 -6.39 18.58
C PRO A 88 10.05 -6.52 17.43
N PRO A 89 9.90 -7.54 16.56
CA PRO A 89 10.72 -7.68 15.37
C PRO A 89 10.49 -6.49 14.43
N LEU A 90 11.57 -6.01 13.82
CA LEU A 90 11.51 -4.96 12.82
C LEU A 90 11.07 -5.57 11.50
N LEU A 91 9.79 -5.40 11.15
CA LEU A 91 9.22 -5.97 9.93
C LEU A 91 8.46 -4.91 9.14
N PHE A 92 8.90 -4.68 7.90
CA PHE A 92 8.27 -3.78 6.95
C PHE A 92 7.16 -4.50 6.19
N ARG A 93 5.99 -3.85 6.12
CA ARG A 93 4.79 -4.34 5.43
C ARG A 93 4.04 -3.20 4.76
N TYR A 94 2.97 -3.54 4.06
CA TYR A 94 2.18 -2.58 3.30
C TYR A 94 0.92 -2.10 4.01
N CYS A 95 0.52 -2.79 5.09
CA CYS A 95 -0.67 -2.51 5.89
C CYS A 95 -0.35 -2.72 7.37
N ARG A 96 -1.08 -2.03 8.24
CA ARG A 96 -1.14 -2.27 9.69
C ARG A 96 -2.55 -2.03 10.19
N ASP A 97 -2.85 -2.49 11.39
CA ASP A 97 -4.05 -2.08 12.12
C ASP A 97 -3.68 -1.56 13.52
N ASP A 98 -4.68 -1.19 14.32
CA ASP A 98 -4.47 -0.63 15.66
C ASP A 98 -3.92 -1.67 16.67
N ALA A 99 -3.94 -2.96 16.32
CA ALA A 99 -3.45 -4.06 17.15
C ALA A 99 -2.07 -4.58 16.72
N THR A 100 -1.45 -4.04 15.66
CA THR A 100 -0.14 -4.49 15.17
C THR A 100 0.93 -3.41 15.12
N LEU A 101 2.19 -3.86 15.12
CA LEU A 101 3.40 -3.03 15.19
C LEU A 101 4.23 -3.05 13.91
N ASP A 102 3.69 -3.61 12.82
CA ASP A 102 4.37 -3.63 11.51
C ASP A 102 4.69 -2.22 11.01
N ILE A 103 5.88 -2.04 10.44
CA ILE A 103 6.33 -0.75 9.90
C ILE A 103 5.76 -0.59 8.49
N VAL A 104 4.83 0.36 8.31
CA VAL A 104 4.18 0.59 7.02
C VAL A 104 5.17 1.21 6.04
N PHE A 105 5.32 0.57 4.89
CA PHE A 105 6.10 1.01 3.74
C PHE A 105 5.18 1.22 2.54
N PRO A 106 5.48 2.17 1.62
CA PRO A 106 4.73 2.30 0.38
C PRO A 106 4.66 0.97 -0.37
N ASN A 107 3.44 0.57 -0.73
CA ASN A 107 3.26 -0.71 -1.41
C ASN A 107 3.91 -0.70 -2.80
N TRP A 108 4.21 -1.91 -3.30
CA TRP A 108 4.86 -2.11 -4.59
C TRP A 108 4.09 -1.48 -5.76
N SER A 109 2.76 -1.34 -5.63
CA SER A 109 1.88 -0.88 -6.71
C SER A 109 2.12 0.57 -7.14
N PHE A 110 2.77 1.39 -6.30
CA PHE A 110 3.20 2.74 -6.70
C PHE A 110 4.15 2.73 -7.91
N TRP A 111 4.97 1.69 -8.05
CA TRP A 111 5.85 1.50 -9.21
C TRP A 111 5.27 0.55 -10.25
N GLY A 112 4.09 -0.01 -10.01
CA GLY A 112 3.34 -0.85 -10.91
C GLY A 112 2.99 -2.23 -10.35
N TRP A 113 1.98 -2.84 -10.97
CA TRP A 113 1.54 -4.20 -10.70
C TRP A 113 1.22 -4.89 -12.02
N ALA A 114 2.26 -5.49 -12.61
CA ALA A 114 2.23 -6.03 -13.97
C ALA A 114 1.21 -7.15 -14.14
N GLU A 115 1.03 -7.98 -13.12
CA GLU A 115 0.17 -9.16 -13.13
C GLU A 115 -1.28 -8.82 -13.39
N ILE A 116 -1.78 -7.70 -12.87
CA ILE A 116 -3.15 -7.21 -13.06
C ILE A 116 -3.22 -5.90 -13.85
N ASN A 117 -2.12 -5.55 -14.53
CA ASN A 117 -2.01 -4.39 -15.42
C ASN A 117 -2.35 -3.04 -14.74
N ILE A 118 -2.00 -2.87 -13.47
CA ILE A 118 -2.03 -1.54 -12.83
C ILE A 118 -0.70 -0.84 -13.12
N LYS A 119 -0.81 0.32 -13.77
CA LYS A 119 0.33 1.15 -14.13
C LYS A 119 1.02 1.75 -12.91
N PRO A 120 2.30 2.16 -13.03
CA PRO A 120 2.93 3.03 -12.05
C PRO A 120 2.10 4.28 -11.79
N LEU A 121 2.23 4.86 -10.59
CA LEU A 121 1.38 5.94 -10.10
C LEU A 121 1.27 7.10 -11.10
N GLU A 122 2.38 7.63 -11.61
CA GLU A 122 2.34 8.76 -12.57
C GLU A 122 1.51 8.44 -13.82
N GLY A 123 1.74 7.27 -14.42
CA GLY A 123 0.99 6.83 -15.60
C GLY A 123 -0.47 6.54 -15.28
N LEU A 124 -0.77 6.02 -14.08
CA LEU A 124 -2.13 5.79 -13.63
C LEU A 124 -2.89 7.11 -13.38
N LEU A 125 -2.26 8.09 -12.74
CA LEU A 125 -2.85 9.41 -12.48
C LEU A 125 -3.22 10.13 -13.78
N GLU A 126 -2.36 10.08 -14.79
CA GLU A 126 -2.67 10.64 -16.11
C GLU A 126 -3.84 9.90 -16.78
N GLU A 127 -3.91 8.57 -16.70
CA GLU A 127 -5.07 7.83 -17.19
C GLU A 127 -6.37 8.21 -16.48
N LEU A 128 -6.32 8.36 -15.15
CA LEU A 128 -7.47 8.75 -14.34
C LEU A 128 -7.91 10.18 -14.65
N LYS A 129 -6.96 11.10 -14.86
CA LYS A 129 -7.22 12.48 -15.27
C LYS A 129 -7.91 12.53 -16.63
N GLU A 130 -7.42 11.79 -17.61
CA GLU A 130 -8.07 11.69 -18.92
C GLU A 130 -9.43 10.98 -18.83
N GLY A 131 -9.54 9.92 -18.03
CA GLY A 131 -10.80 9.23 -17.74
C GLY A 131 -11.86 10.16 -17.16
N ASN A 132 -11.46 11.04 -16.24
CA ASN A 132 -12.34 12.02 -15.61
C ASN A 132 -12.85 13.10 -16.58
N LYS A 133 -12.06 13.46 -17.61
CA LYS A 133 -12.45 14.42 -18.65
C LYS A 133 -13.50 13.87 -19.63
N ARG A 134 -13.62 12.53 -19.77
CA ARG A 134 -14.55 11.91 -20.73
C ARG A 134 -16.01 12.25 -20.49
N LYS A 135 -16.40 12.50 -19.23
CA LYS A 135 -17.79 12.78 -18.86
C LYS A 135 -17.87 13.78 -17.70
N ARG A 136 -18.62 14.86 -17.90
CA ARG A 136 -18.87 15.87 -16.86
C ARG A 136 -19.58 15.23 -15.68
N TRP A 137 -19.32 15.75 -14.48
CA TRP A 137 -19.91 15.24 -13.25
C TRP A 137 -21.44 15.04 -13.31
N MET A 138 -22.17 16.03 -13.85
CA MET A 138 -23.63 15.99 -13.96
C MET A 138 -24.12 14.90 -14.93
N ASP A 139 -23.30 14.49 -15.89
CA ASP A 139 -23.66 13.48 -16.89
C ASP A 139 -23.29 12.07 -16.43
N ARG A 140 -22.50 11.92 -15.36
CA ARG A 140 -22.12 10.61 -14.80
C ARG A 140 -23.33 9.87 -14.25
N GLU A 141 -23.26 8.54 -14.33
CA GLU A 141 -24.27 7.64 -13.78
C GLU A 141 -24.40 7.86 -12.27
N ALA A 142 -25.61 8.15 -11.82
CA ALA A 142 -25.93 8.44 -10.42
C ALA A 142 -26.08 7.16 -9.58
N TYR A 143 -25.29 6.14 -9.88
CA TYR A 143 -25.24 4.88 -9.15
C TYR A 143 -23.91 4.75 -8.41
N ALA A 144 -23.96 4.18 -7.22
CA ALA A 144 -22.79 3.72 -6.50
C ALA A 144 -22.20 2.51 -7.20
N TYR A 145 -20.92 2.57 -7.55
CA TYR A 145 -20.26 1.54 -8.32
C TYR A 145 -19.15 0.88 -7.51
N TRP A 146 -19.12 -0.45 -7.58
CA TRP A 146 -18.01 -1.25 -7.12
C TRP A 146 -17.78 -2.43 -8.05
N LYS A 147 -16.52 -2.70 -8.37
CA LYS A 147 -16.10 -3.93 -9.01
C LYS A 147 -14.82 -4.40 -8.35
N GLY A 148 -14.83 -5.61 -7.80
CA GLY A 148 -13.69 -6.12 -7.06
C GLY A 148 -13.78 -7.61 -6.80
N ASN A 149 -12.66 -8.21 -6.42
CA ASN A 149 -12.60 -9.63 -6.11
C ASN A 149 -13.34 -9.85 -4.79
N THR A 150 -14.39 -10.68 -4.79
CA THR A 150 -15.28 -10.85 -3.63
C THR A 150 -14.80 -11.92 -2.68
N VAL A 151 -14.01 -12.90 -3.15
CA VAL A 151 -13.61 -14.06 -2.34
C VAL A 151 -12.48 -13.76 -1.35
N VAL A 152 -11.96 -12.53 -1.34
CA VAL A 152 -10.85 -12.12 -0.47
C VAL A 152 -11.30 -11.55 0.88
N ALA A 153 -12.60 -11.27 1.05
CA ALA A 153 -13.15 -10.76 2.31
C ALA A 153 -14.64 -11.07 2.45
N ALA A 154 -15.07 -11.50 3.64
CA ALA A 154 -16.47 -11.76 3.95
C ALA A 154 -17.34 -10.50 3.73
N THR A 155 -16.83 -9.33 4.11
CA THR A 155 -17.52 -8.04 3.91
C THR A 155 -17.82 -7.73 2.44
N ARG A 156 -16.98 -8.18 1.50
CA ARG A 156 -17.23 -8.03 0.05
C ARG A 156 -18.28 -9.00 -0.46
N VAL A 157 -18.36 -10.19 0.12
CA VAL A 157 -19.46 -11.14 -0.14
C VAL A 157 -20.77 -10.54 0.34
N ASP A 158 -20.78 -9.93 1.53
CA ASP A 158 -21.95 -9.26 2.07
C ASP A 158 -22.36 -8.05 1.23
N LEU A 159 -21.41 -7.25 0.74
CA LEU A 159 -21.67 -6.14 -0.16
C LEU A 159 -22.46 -6.58 -1.40
N LEU A 160 -22.13 -7.73 -2.01
CA LEU A 160 -22.86 -8.24 -3.17
C LEU A 160 -24.34 -8.59 -2.89
N LYS A 161 -24.72 -8.84 -1.64
CA LYS A 161 -26.12 -9.10 -1.28
C LYS A 161 -27.02 -7.87 -1.51
N CYS A 162 -26.42 -6.68 -1.65
CA CYS A 162 -27.14 -5.46 -2.05
C CYS A 162 -27.61 -5.48 -3.52
N ASN A 163 -27.25 -6.49 -4.32
CA ASN A 163 -27.79 -6.68 -5.65
C ASN A 163 -29.12 -7.45 -5.59
N ILE A 164 -30.22 -6.76 -5.23
CA ILE A 164 -31.52 -7.40 -4.92
C ILE A 164 -32.26 -7.89 -6.18
N SER A 165 -32.58 -7.01 -7.16
CA SER A 165 -33.25 -7.40 -8.41
C SER A 165 -33.19 -6.29 -9.48
N ASP A 166 -33.53 -6.63 -10.73
CA ASP A 166 -33.64 -5.67 -11.85
C ASP A 166 -34.73 -4.60 -11.64
N LYS A 167 -35.71 -4.85 -10.75
CA LYS A 167 -36.87 -3.97 -10.51
C LYS A 167 -36.78 -3.16 -9.21
N GLN A 168 -35.89 -3.53 -8.30
CA GLN A 168 -35.71 -2.88 -7.00
C GLN A 168 -34.22 -2.87 -6.65
N GLY A 169 -33.61 -1.68 -6.66
CA GLY A 169 -32.17 -1.53 -6.47
C GLY A 169 -31.82 -0.38 -5.54
N TRP A 170 -30.78 -0.56 -4.73
CA TRP A 170 -30.24 0.42 -3.77
C TRP A 170 -29.48 1.58 -4.42
N GLY A 171 -29.71 1.84 -5.71
CA GLY A 171 -28.85 2.75 -6.47
C GLY A 171 -27.39 2.28 -6.55
N ALA A 172 -27.13 0.97 -6.40
CA ALA A 172 -25.80 0.38 -6.47
C ALA A 172 -25.61 -0.56 -7.68
N ARG A 173 -24.38 -0.62 -8.18
CA ARG A 173 -23.92 -1.43 -9.31
C ARG A 173 -22.65 -2.15 -8.85
N LEU A 174 -22.83 -3.39 -8.43
CA LEU A 174 -21.81 -4.19 -7.76
C LEU A 174 -21.48 -5.40 -8.62
N TYR A 175 -20.21 -5.59 -8.93
CA TYR A 175 -19.75 -6.64 -9.85
C TYR A 175 -18.61 -7.44 -9.25
N ASN A 176 -18.63 -8.75 -9.40
CA ASN A 176 -17.50 -9.60 -9.05
C ASN A 176 -16.38 -9.43 -10.09
N GLN A 177 -15.14 -9.30 -9.62
CA GLN A 177 -13.94 -9.25 -10.45
C GLN A 177 -13.33 -10.66 -10.58
N ASP A 178 -13.42 -11.24 -11.77
CA ASP A 178 -12.76 -12.50 -12.11
C ASP A 178 -11.41 -12.22 -12.79
N TRP A 179 -10.32 -12.37 -12.03
CA TRP A 179 -8.97 -12.13 -12.56
C TRP A 179 -8.55 -13.10 -13.66
N ILE A 180 -9.04 -14.34 -13.65
CA ILE A 180 -8.73 -15.33 -14.69
C ILE A 180 -9.33 -14.88 -16.01
N LYS A 181 -10.61 -14.44 -15.99
CA LYS A 181 -11.29 -13.91 -17.16
C LYS A 181 -10.62 -12.65 -17.68
N GLU A 182 -10.33 -11.69 -16.81
CA GLU A 182 -9.70 -10.42 -17.21
C GLU A 182 -8.30 -10.61 -17.79
N THR A 183 -7.54 -11.58 -17.29
CA THR A 183 -6.22 -11.92 -17.85
C THR A 183 -6.35 -12.32 -19.32
N ARG A 184 -7.38 -13.11 -19.66
CA ARG A 184 -7.67 -13.54 -21.04
C ARG A 184 -8.18 -12.40 -21.92
N GLU A 185 -8.94 -11.47 -21.35
CA GLU A 185 -9.54 -10.34 -22.06
C GLU A 185 -8.66 -9.07 -22.10
N GLY A 186 -7.50 -9.10 -21.45
CA GLY A 186 -6.54 -7.99 -21.42
C GLY A 186 -6.98 -6.84 -20.51
N TYR A 187 -7.66 -7.12 -19.41
CA TYR A 187 -8.07 -6.16 -18.36
C TYR A 187 -8.94 -5.00 -18.84
N LYS A 188 -9.58 -5.11 -20.01
CA LYS A 188 -10.40 -4.05 -20.60
C LYS A 188 -11.55 -3.60 -19.69
N GLN A 189 -12.08 -4.54 -18.90
CA GLN A 189 -13.20 -4.30 -18.00
C GLN A 189 -12.75 -3.99 -16.56
N SER A 190 -11.44 -3.99 -16.29
CA SER A 190 -10.84 -3.67 -14.97
C SER A 190 -10.07 -2.36 -14.95
N ASN A 191 -9.94 -1.67 -16.09
CA ASN A 191 -9.24 -0.39 -16.14
C ASN A 191 -9.91 0.64 -15.22
N LEU A 192 -9.14 1.24 -14.30
CA LEU A 192 -9.65 2.17 -13.30
C LEU A 192 -10.26 3.44 -13.92
N ALA A 193 -9.67 3.96 -14.99
CA ALA A 193 -10.14 5.16 -15.68
C ALA A 193 -11.45 4.96 -16.45
N SER A 194 -11.80 3.73 -16.84
CA SER A 194 -13.12 3.43 -17.42
C SER A 194 -14.25 3.61 -16.39
N GLN A 195 -13.90 3.49 -15.11
CA GLN A 195 -14.86 3.58 -14.01
C GLN A 195 -15.29 5.03 -13.72
N CYS A 196 -14.57 6.04 -14.23
CA CYS A 196 -14.86 7.48 -14.06
C CYS A 196 -16.24 7.94 -14.59
N MET A 197 -17.03 7.04 -15.18
CA MET A 197 -18.38 7.30 -15.68
C MET A 197 -19.46 7.32 -14.58
N HIS A 198 -19.12 6.94 -13.35
CA HIS A 198 -20.05 6.89 -12.21
C HIS A 198 -19.77 8.02 -11.21
N ARG A 199 -20.81 8.52 -10.54
CA ARG A 199 -20.69 9.59 -9.53
C ARG A 199 -20.14 9.09 -8.19
N TYR A 200 -20.58 7.92 -7.76
CA TYR A 200 -20.25 7.40 -6.43
C TYR A 200 -19.41 6.13 -6.59
N LYS A 201 -18.28 6.08 -5.87
CA LYS A 201 -17.39 4.92 -5.81
C LYS A 201 -17.42 4.39 -4.39
N ILE A 202 -17.57 3.07 -4.29
CA ILE A 202 -17.52 2.37 -3.01
C ILE A 202 -16.09 1.89 -2.81
N TYR A 203 -15.55 2.12 -1.64
CA TYR A 203 -14.37 1.43 -1.14
C TYR A 203 -14.75 0.45 -0.07
N ILE A 204 -14.06 -0.69 -0.13
CA ILE A 204 -14.21 -1.76 0.84
C ILE A 204 -12.89 -2.53 0.88
N GLU A 205 -12.43 -2.79 2.10
CA GLU A 205 -11.21 -3.54 2.35
C GLU A 205 -11.30 -4.96 1.78
N GLY A 206 -10.13 -5.53 1.48
CA GLY A 206 -9.99 -6.91 0.99
C GLY A 206 -9.38 -7.78 2.09
N SER A 207 -8.38 -8.57 1.73
CA SER A 207 -7.55 -9.30 2.72
C SER A 207 -6.92 -8.34 3.75
N ALA A 208 -6.58 -7.13 3.32
CA ALA A 208 -6.10 -6.00 4.13
C ALA A 208 -6.59 -4.68 3.48
N TRP A 209 -5.87 -3.57 3.65
CA TRP A 209 -6.22 -2.31 2.97
C TRP A 209 -6.29 -2.51 1.45
N SER A 210 -7.33 -1.97 0.83
CA SER A 210 -7.53 -2.07 -0.62
C SER A 210 -6.86 -0.89 -1.33
N ALA A 211 -6.35 -1.11 -2.54
CA ALA A 211 -5.57 -0.11 -3.26
C ALA A 211 -6.41 0.91 -4.04
N GLN A 212 -7.74 0.94 -3.89
CA GLN A 212 -8.61 1.68 -4.80
C GLN A 212 -9.61 2.59 -4.10
N GLU A 213 -9.32 3.88 -4.03
CA GLU A 213 -10.25 4.95 -3.65
C GLU A 213 -10.23 6.06 -4.69
N ILE A 214 -11.38 6.48 -5.25
CA ILE A 214 -11.50 7.74 -6.01
C ILE A 214 -12.94 8.30 -5.95
N GLY A 215 -13.23 9.15 -4.98
CA GLY A 215 -14.32 10.17 -5.04
C GLY A 215 -13.81 11.50 -5.60
N LYS A 216 -14.66 12.55 -5.79
CA LYS A 216 -14.19 13.85 -6.34
C LYS A 216 -13.16 14.55 -5.44
N ALA A 217 -13.44 14.71 -4.15
CA ALA A 217 -12.48 15.27 -3.19
C ALA A 217 -11.22 14.39 -3.05
N ALA A 218 -11.40 13.07 -3.13
CA ALA A 218 -10.28 12.14 -3.19
C ALA A 218 -9.54 12.24 -4.53
N SER A 219 -10.17 12.63 -5.65
CA SER A 219 -9.54 12.80 -6.95
C SER A 219 -8.64 14.03 -6.97
N ASP A 220 -9.09 15.12 -6.35
CA ASP A 220 -8.28 16.34 -6.22
C ASP A 220 -7.08 16.03 -5.30
N PHE A 221 -7.31 15.42 -4.12
CA PHE A 221 -6.24 14.94 -3.23
C PHE A 221 -5.29 13.93 -3.91
N ILE A 222 -5.81 13.00 -4.71
CA ILE A 222 -4.97 12.00 -5.39
C ILE A 222 -4.11 12.66 -6.48
N GLN A 223 -4.62 13.69 -7.16
CA GLN A 223 -3.86 14.39 -8.20
C GLN A 223 -2.86 15.40 -7.62
N GLU A 224 -3.21 16.06 -6.52
CA GLU A 224 -2.41 17.12 -5.92
C GLU A 224 -1.46 16.58 -4.85
N ASP A 225 -1.94 15.70 -3.98
CA ASP A 225 -1.23 15.22 -2.79
C ASP A 225 -0.72 13.78 -2.89
N LEU A 226 -1.34 12.88 -3.69
CA LEU A 226 -0.82 11.52 -3.92
C LEU A 226 0.10 11.47 -5.14
N GLN A 227 1.13 12.31 -5.16
CA GLN A 227 2.16 12.32 -6.20
C GLN A 227 3.37 11.46 -5.80
N MET A 228 4.15 11.01 -6.79
CA MET A 228 5.37 10.22 -6.51
C MET A 228 6.33 10.95 -5.57
N ASP A 229 6.40 12.28 -5.66
CA ASP A 229 7.20 13.11 -4.76
C ASP A 229 6.79 12.96 -3.29
N ASN A 230 5.50 12.78 -3.01
CA ASN A 230 4.99 12.51 -1.67
C ASN A 230 5.13 11.03 -1.27
N VAL A 231 5.08 10.09 -2.22
CA VAL A 231 5.41 8.66 -1.97
C VAL A 231 6.85 8.53 -1.46
N TYR A 232 7.77 9.38 -1.95
CA TYR A 232 9.14 9.46 -1.43
C TYR A 232 9.27 9.95 0.03
N TYR A 233 8.16 10.09 0.79
CA TYR A 233 8.20 10.12 2.27
C TYR A 233 8.99 8.94 2.85
N MET A 234 9.14 7.83 2.10
CA MET A 234 10.01 6.71 2.46
C MET A 234 11.44 7.16 2.83
N PHE A 235 11.93 8.27 2.25
CA PHE A 235 13.21 8.87 2.65
C PHE A 235 13.21 9.20 4.14
N HIS A 236 12.17 9.89 4.63
CA HIS A 236 12.05 10.29 6.03
C HIS A 236 11.84 9.07 6.92
N LEU A 237 10.96 8.14 6.52
CA LEU A 237 10.73 6.88 7.23
C LEU A 237 12.05 6.13 7.46
N LEU A 238 12.82 5.92 6.39
CA LEU A 238 14.07 5.18 6.46
C LEU A 238 15.17 5.98 7.17
N SER A 239 15.19 7.31 7.04
CA SER A 239 16.15 8.16 7.74
C SER A 239 15.94 8.14 9.25
N GLU A 240 14.69 8.20 9.72
CA GLU A 240 14.39 8.08 11.16
C GLU A 240 14.62 6.66 11.66
N TYR A 241 14.24 5.64 10.86
CA TYR A 241 14.53 4.25 11.18
C TYR A 241 16.04 4.01 11.37
N ALA A 242 16.88 4.56 10.48
CA ALA A 242 18.32 4.41 10.58
C ALA A 242 18.90 4.93 11.91
N LYS A 243 18.36 6.03 12.44
CA LYS A 243 18.80 6.61 13.73
C LYS A 243 18.44 5.74 14.93
N LEU A 244 17.44 4.87 14.81
CA LEU A 244 17.03 3.96 15.87
C LEU A 244 17.86 2.68 15.91
N MET A 245 18.60 2.38 14.84
CA MET A 245 19.47 1.21 14.81
C MET A 245 20.62 1.37 15.81
N ARG A 246 20.82 0.32 16.63
CA ARG A 246 21.87 0.27 17.65
C ARG A 246 23.15 -0.43 17.19
N TYR A 247 23.20 -0.82 15.92
CA TYR A 247 24.31 -1.55 15.32
C TYR A 247 24.55 -1.04 13.90
N LYS A 248 25.76 -1.29 13.38
CA LYS A 248 26.08 -1.02 11.98
C LYS A 248 25.62 -2.20 11.12
N PRO A 249 24.79 -1.98 10.07
CA PRO A 249 24.37 -3.05 9.18
C PRO A 249 25.55 -3.78 8.54
N THR A 250 25.45 -5.10 8.44
CA THR A 250 26.46 -5.94 7.78
C THR A 250 25.82 -6.69 6.61
N ILE A 251 26.59 -6.90 5.54
CA ILE A 251 26.11 -7.60 4.35
C ILE A 251 25.95 -9.10 4.69
N PRO A 252 24.75 -9.69 4.57
CA PRO A 252 24.56 -11.10 4.85
C PRO A 252 25.35 -11.98 3.86
N LYS A 253 25.86 -13.13 4.31
CA LYS A 253 26.70 -14.04 3.50
C LYS A 253 26.05 -14.50 2.19
N ARG A 254 24.72 -14.61 2.15
CA ARG A 254 23.94 -15.05 0.97
C ARG A 254 23.30 -13.87 0.22
N ALA A 255 23.57 -12.64 0.63
CA ALA A 255 23.03 -11.48 -0.04
C ALA A 255 23.74 -11.24 -1.38
N ILE A 256 22.96 -10.83 -2.37
CA ILE A 256 23.46 -10.41 -3.67
C ILE A 256 23.36 -8.89 -3.79
N GLU A 257 24.37 -8.24 -4.36
CA GLU A 257 24.29 -6.83 -4.70
C GLU A 257 23.26 -6.62 -5.82
N ILE A 258 22.29 -5.76 -5.54
CA ILE A 258 21.21 -5.39 -6.45
C ILE A 258 21.40 -3.95 -6.92
N CYS A 259 21.11 -3.72 -8.20
CA CYS A 259 21.09 -2.39 -8.80
C CYS A 259 19.99 -2.32 -9.84
N SER A 260 19.61 -1.11 -10.27
CA SER A 260 18.50 -0.92 -11.23
C SER A 260 18.70 -1.76 -12.50
N GLY A 261 19.93 -1.85 -13.02
CA GLY A 261 20.24 -2.67 -14.19
C GLY A 261 20.04 -4.17 -13.96
N LYS A 262 20.57 -4.71 -12.85
CA LYS A 262 20.42 -6.14 -12.50
C LYS A 262 18.95 -6.53 -12.27
N LEU A 263 18.15 -5.62 -11.71
CA LEU A 263 16.73 -5.88 -11.46
C LEU A 263 15.88 -5.74 -12.72
N ALA A 264 16.15 -4.73 -13.57
CA ALA A 264 15.35 -4.45 -14.76
C ALA A 264 15.65 -5.39 -15.93
N CYS A 265 16.92 -5.79 -16.12
CA CYS A 265 17.36 -6.59 -17.26
C CYS A 265 16.58 -7.92 -17.45
N PRO A 266 16.33 -8.74 -16.42
CA PRO A 266 15.62 -10.02 -16.58
C PRO A 266 14.11 -9.86 -16.78
N THR A 267 13.54 -8.65 -16.64
CA THR A 267 12.10 -8.44 -16.76
C THR A 267 11.64 -8.37 -18.21
N ILE A 268 10.41 -8.81 -18.46
CA ILE A 268 9.81 -8.87 -19.80
C ILE A 268 8.38 -8.30 -19.78
N GLY A 269 7.82 -8.03 -20.96
CA GLY A 269 6.42 -7.61 -21.12
C GLY A 269 6.04 -6.38 -20.28
N SER A 270 4.86 -6.43 -19.65
CA SER A 270 4.33 -5.35 -18.80
C SER A 270 5.22 -5.05 -17.60
N GLN A 271 5.93 -6.05 -17.05
CA GLN A 271 6.85 -5.83 -15.94
C GLN A 271 8.00 -4.91 -16.34
N LYS A 272 8.65 -5.21 -17.48
CA LYS A 272 9.72 -4.35 -18.03
C LYS A 272 9.20 -2.96 -18.34
N LYS A 273 8.01 -2.86 -18.94
CA LYS A 273 7.36 -1.59 -19.25
C LYS A 273 7.18 -0.74 -18.00
N PHE A 274 6.59 -1.29 -16.94
CA PHE A 274 6.31 -0.54 -15.72
C PHE A 274 7.57 -0.16 -14.93
N ILE A 275 8.58 -1.03 -14.90
CA ILE A 275 9.90 -0.69 -14.36
C ILE A 275 10.49 0.51 -15.09
N MET A 276 10.48 0.51 -16.42
CA MET A 276 11.06 1.60 -17.20
C MET A 276 10.24 2.90 -17.08
N GLU A 277 8.91 2.82 -17.07
CA GLU A 277 8.01 3.96 -16.90
C GLU A 277 8.14 4.62 -15.52
N SER A 278 8.42 3.85 -14.47
CA SER A 278 8.55 4.32 -13.09
C SER A 278 9.98 4.68 -12.68
N MET A 279 10.93 4.69 -13.64
CA MET A 279 12.32 4.98 -13.38
C MET A 279 12.53 6.47 -13.07
N VAL A 280 13.23 6.77 -11.98
CA VAL A 280 13.60 8.14 -11.62
C VAL A 280 14.55 8.72 -12.67
N LYS A 281 14.18 9.88 -13.21
CA LYS A 281 14.90 10.53 -14.32
C LYS A 281 16.29 11.04 -13.91
N GLY A 282 16.45 11.48 -12.66
CA GLY A 282 17.72 11.96 -12.14
C GLY A 282 17.71 12.19 -10.63
N PRO A 283 18.88 12.47 -10.04
CA PRO A 283 18.97 12.83 -8.63
C PRO A 283 18.30 14.17 -8.36
N THR A 284 17.93 14.41 -7.10
CA THR A 284 17.40 15.71 -6.66
C THR A 284 18.08 16.17 -5.38
N ASP A 285 18.31 17.48 -5.31
CA ASP A 285 18.80 18.16 -4.11
C ASP A 285 17.71 18.63 -3.18
N MET A 286 16.47 18.71 -3.68
CA MET A 286 15.32 18.96 -2.84
C MET A 286 15.17 17.81 -1.85
N ARG A 287 15.33 18.10 -0.56
CA ARG A 287 14.91 17.17 0.48
C ARG A 287 13.43 16.83 0.22
N PRO A 288 13.01 15.57 0.39
CA PRO A 288 11.58 15.24 0.28
C PRO A 288 10.81 16.21 1.16
N CYS A 289 9.61 16.60 0.72
CA CYS A 289 8.77 17.61 1.36
C CYS A 289 8.91 17.59 2.89
N ASN A 290 9.05 18.75 3.53
CA ASN A 290 9.11 18.80 4.99
C ASN A 290 7.83 18.14 5.50
N MET A 291 7.95 16.94 6.08
CA MET A 291 6.81 16.37 6.76
C MET A 291 6.38 17.39 7.82
N PRO A 292 5.10 17.77 7.86
CA PRO A 292 4.64 18.60 8.96
C PRO A 292 5.06 17.91 10.26
N PRO A 293 5.44 18.68 11.29
CA PRO A 293 5.81 18.10 12.56
C PRO A 293 4.73 17.10 12.98
N PRO A 294 5.10 15.96 13.58
CA PRO A 294 4.11 15.01 14.10
C PRO A 294 3.11 15.80 14.94
N TYR A 295 1.82 15.49 14.77
CA TYR A 295 0.76 16.16 15.50
C TYR A 295 1.17 16.25 16.97
N ASP A 296 1.15 17.47 17.53
CA ASP A 296 1.30 17.61 18.96
C ASP A 296 0.20 16.79 19.66
N ALA A 297 0.41 16.44 20.92
CA ALA A 297 -0.49 15.55 21.64
C ALA A 297 -1.96 16.02 21.60
N LEU A 298 -2.19 17.35 21.57
CA LEU A 298 -3.52 17.93 21.54
C LEU A 298 -4.14 17.85 20.14
N ALA A 299 -3.38 18.17 19.09
CA ALA A 299 -3.80 18.05 17.70
C ALA A 299 -4.11 16.60 17.33
N LEU A 300 -3.28 15.65 17.78
CA LEU A 300 -3.51 14.22 17.59
C LEU A 300 -4.78 13.78 18.32
N HIS A 301 -4.94 14.19 19.59
CA HIS A 301 -6.14 13.86 20.36
C HIS A 301 -7.41 14.40 19.69
N ASN A 302 -7.38 15.64 19.19
CA ASN A 302 -8.52 16.25 18.49
C ASN A 302 -8.86 15.52 17.19
N LEU A 303 -7.85 15.12 16.41
CA LEU A 303 -8.04 14.34 15.19
C LEU A 303 -8.67 12.96 15.51
N LEU A 304 -8.12 12.26 16.50
CA LEU A 304 -8.62 10.95 16.95
C LEU A 304 -10.06 11.06 17.48
N LYS A 305 -10.36 12.10 18.28
CA LYS A 305 -11.71 12.38 18.78
C LYS A 305 -12.70 12.66 17.65
N ARG A 306 -12.30 13.45 16.65
CA ARG A 306 -13.13 13.73 15.47
C ARG A 306 -13.39 12.46 14.66
N LYS A 307 -12.38 11.62 14.47
CA LYS A 307 -12.50 10.30 13.84
C LYS A 307 -13.51 9.42 14.59
N ALA A 308 -13.37 9.30 15.92
CA ALA A 308 -14.26 8.50 16.77
C ALA A 308 -15.73 8.98 16.73
N ASN A 309 -15.94 10.31 16.76
CA ASN A 309 -17.28 10.89 16.67
C ASN A 309 -17.93 10.60 15.31
N SER A 310 -17.18 10.72 14.21
CA SER A 310 -17.68 10.39 12.87
C SER A 310 -18.08 8.91 12.76
N ILE A 311 -17.26 8.00 13.31
CA ILE A 311 -17.58 6.56 13.33
C ILE A 311 -18.86 6.31 14.13
N SER A 312 -18.94 6.84 15.36
CA SER A 312 -20.12 6.68 16.22
C SER A 312 -21.40 7.20 15.55
N GLN A 313 -21.30 8.30 14.80
CA GLN A 313 -22.43 8.86 14.07
C GLN A 313 -22.91 7.93 12.94
N VAL A 314 -21.98 7.31 12.20
CA VAL A 314 -22.31 6.36 11.14
C VAL A 314 -22.94 5.09 11.74
N GLU A 315 -22.38 4.54 12.81
CA GLU A 315 -22.95 3.38 13.51
C GLU A 315 -24.38 3.64 14.02
N LEU A 316 -24.64 4.85 14.52
CA LEU A 316 -25.99 5.26 14.94
C LEU A 316 -26.96 5.29 13.75
N TRP A 317 -26.53 5.77 12.59
CA TRP A 317 -27.33 5.78 11.38
C TRP A 317 -27.64 4.36 10.89
N GLU A 318 -26.65 3.46 10.91
CA GLU A 318 -26.85 2.05 10.59
C GLU A 318 -27.85 1.39 11.53
N LYS A 319 -27.71 1.60 12.84
CA LYS A 319 -28.63 1.04 13.83
C LYS A 319 -30.07 1.50 13.59
N ARG A 320 -30.28 2.81 13.40
CA ARG A 320 -31.60 3.38 13.12
C ARG A 320 -32.21 2.81 11.83
N TYR A 321 -31.39 2.60 10.82
CA TYR A 321 -31.82 2.01 9.56
C TYR A 321 -32.36 0.57 9.77
N TRP A 322 -31.63 -0.27 10.50
CA TRP A 322 -32.05 -1.65 10.80
C TRP A 322 -33.28 -1.73 11.73
N GLU A 323 -33.40 -0.81 12.69
CA GLU A 323 -34.58 -0.67 13.55
C GLU A 323 -35.84 -0.25 12.76
N ASN A 324 -35.69 0.54 11.71
CA ASN A 324 -36.82 0.93 10.86
C ASN A 324 -37.22 -0.16 9.87
N GLN A 325 -36.27 -0.97 9.38
CA GLN A 325 -36.53 -2.14 8.54
C GLN A 325 -37.31 -3.23 9.29
N THR A 326 -36.98 -3.47 10.56
CA THR A 326 -37.65 -4.47 11.42
C THR A 326 -39.06 -4.07 11.85
N LYS A 327 -39.41 -2.77 11.78
CA LYS A 327 -40.78 -2.28 12.04
C LYS A 327 -41.72 -2.37 10.85
N HIS A 328 -41.20 -2.67 9.65
CA HIS A 328 -41.95 -2.76 8.40
C HIS A 328 -42.06 -4.19 7.84
N ASN A 329 -41.68 -5.20 8.63
CA ASN A 329 -41.96 -6.62 8.36
C ASN A 329 -43.00 -7.16 9.33
#